data_AF-H9TE56-F1
#
_entry.id   AF-H9TE56-F1
#
_cell.length_a   1.000
_cell.length_b   1.000
_cell.length_c   1.000
_cell.angle_alpha   90.00
_cell.angle_beta   90.00
_cell.angle_gamma   90.00
#
_symmetry.space_group_name_H-M   'P 1'
#
loop_
_entity.id
_entity.type
_entity.pdbx_description
1 polymer ?
#
loop_
_entity_poly.entity_id
_entity_poly.type
_entity_poly.pdbx_seq_one_letter_code
_entity_poly.pdbx_strand_id
1 'polypeptide(L)'
;TLSPKNLVVAPGMSAELRCHVSGFYPLDVTVTWQRRAGSSGTSRSPRDTVMDSWTSGHRQAADGTYSRTAAARLIPARPQHHGDVYSCVVTHTALAKPMRVSVRLLLAGTEGPHLEDITGLFLVAFVLCGLIRW
;
A
#
# COMPACT_ATOMS: atom_id res chain seq x y z
N THR A 1 12.13 -0.52 -4.93
CA THR A 1 10.81 0.05 -5.28
C THR A 1 9.71 -0.71 -4.55
N LEU A 2 8.53 -0.11 -4.38
CA LEU A 2 7.37 -0.74 -3.72
C LEU A 2 6.16 -0.69 -4.65
N SER A 3 5.43 -1.80 -4.76
CA SER A 3 4.20 -1.92 -5.55
C SER A 3 3.06 -2.55 -4.75
N PRO A 4 1.80 -2.15 -4.98
CA PRO A 4 1.38 -1.10 -5.90
C PRO A 4 1.77 0.31 -5.41
N LYS A 5 1.85 1.28 -6.34
CA LYS A 5 2.12 2.69 -5.98
C LYS A 5 0.91 3.34 -5.29
N ASN A 6 -0.30 2.96 -5.72
CA ASN A 6 -1.57 3.36 -5.14
C ASN A 6 -2.20 2.12 -4.50
N LEU A 7 -2.31 2.11 -3.17
CA LEU A 7 -2.88 0.99 -2.43
C LEU A 7 -4.32 1.32 -2.05
N VAL A 8 -5.27 0.91 -2.88
CA VAL A 8 -6.72 1.03 -2.62
C VAL A 8 -7.28 -0.35 -2.33
N VAL A 9 -7.95 -0.52 -1.19
CA VAL A 9 -8.46 -1.83 -0.73
C VAL A 9 -9.87 -1.67 -0.19
N ALA A 10 -10.78 -2.58 -0.55
CA ALA A 10 -12.12 -2.59 0.05
C ALA A 10 -12.06 -3.04 1.52
N PRO A 11 -12.93 -2.52 2.40
CA PRO A 11 -13.04 -3.01 3.77
C PRO A 11 -13.27 -4.53 3.81
N GLY A 12 -12.58 -5.23 4.72
CA GLY A 12 -12.62 -6.68 4.85
C GLY A 12 -11.72 -7.45 3.88
N MET A 13 -11.15 -6.79 2.86
CA MET A 13 -10.25 -7.43 1.90
C MET A 13 -8.78 -7.30 2.32
N SER A 14 -7.96 -8.25 1.89
CA SER A 14 -6.49 -8.18 2.01
C SER A 14 -5.86 -7.73 0.70
N ALA A 15 -4.62 -7.22 0.78
CA ALA A 15 -3.82 -6.85 -0.38
C ALA A 15 -2.39 -7.39 -0.25
N GLU A 16 -1.69 -7.48 -1.38
CA GLU A 16 -0.29 -7.91 -1.42
C GLU A 16 0.60 -6.73 -1.79
N LEU A 17 1.67 -6.54 -1.02
CA LEU A 17 2.75 -5.60 -1.32
C LEU A 17 3.96 -6.36 -1.85
N ARG A 18 4.65 -5.77 -2.83
CA ARG A 18 5.95 -6.28 -3.34
C ARG A 18 7.00 -5.18 -3.31
N CYS A 19 8.09 -5.46 -2.62
CA CYS A 19 9.26 -4.60 -2.52
C CYS A 19 10.40 -5.23 -3.34
N HIS A 20 10.75 -4.59 -4.45
CA HIS A 20 11.88 -5.00 -5.28
C HIS A 20 13.14 -4.24 -4.87
N VAL A 21 14.17 -4.97 -4.47
CA VAL A 21 15.47 -4.43 -4.07
C VAL A 21 16.48 -4.87 -5.13
N SER A 22 17.31 -3.96 -5.62
CA SER A 22 18.24 -4.20 -6.73
C SER A 22 19.50 -3.37 -6.58
N GLY A 23 20.59 -3.80 -7.21
CA GLY A 23 21.85 -3.06 -7.25
C GLY A 23 22.62 -3.11 -5.92
N PHE A 24 22.42 -4.15 -5.11
CA PHE A 24 23.10 -4.28 -3.81
C PHE A 24 24.23 -5.31 -3.87
N TYR A 25 25.27 -5.06 -3.09
CA TYR A 25 26.39 -5.98 -2.88
C TYR A 25 27.04 -5.64 -1.53
N PRO A 26 27.37 -6.61 -0.65
CA PRO A 26 27.31 -8.08 -0.84
C PRO A 26 25.88 -8.65 -0.77
N LEU A 27 25.75 -9.98 -0.87
CA LEU A 27 24.46 -10.69 -1.01
C LEU A 27 23.48 -10.47 0.16
N ASP A 28 23.97 -10.30 1.38
CA ASP A 28 23.15 -10.29 2.60
C ASP A 28 22.31 -9.02 2.73
N VAL A 29 21.03 -9.11 2.34
CA VAL A 29 20.03 -8.06 2.49
C VAL A 29 18.87 -8.50 3.38
N THR A 30 18.44 -7.62 4.27
CA THR A 30 17.28 -7.85 5.15
C THR A 30 16.15 -6.90 4.79
N VAL A 31 14.96 -7.45 4.55
CA VAL A 31 13.75 -6.66 4.29
C VAL A 31 12.73 -6.92 5.38
N THR A 32 12.24 -5.84 6.00
CA THR A 32 11.21 -5.89 7.04
C THR A 32 10.02 -5.03 6.67
N TRP A 33 8.84 -5.45 7.12
CA TRP A 33 7.57 -4.77 6.88
C TRP A 33 7.13 -4.01 8.12
N GLN A 34 6.72 -2.76 7.95
CA GLN A 34 6.22 -1.93 9.05
C GLN A 34 4.94 -1.23 8.64
N ARG A 35 4.06 -0.97 9.61
CA ARG A 35 2.88 -0.12 9.44
C ARG A 35 2.88 0.97 10.47
N ARG A 36 2.56 2.17 10.02
CA ARG A 36 2.36 3.33 10.86
C ARG A 36 0.90 3.74 10.80
N ALA A 37 0.28 3.93 11.96
CA ALA A 37 -1.09 4.42 12.03
C ALA A 37 -1.18 5.84 11.42
N GLY A 38 -2.15 6.06 10.54
CA GLY A 38 -2.32 7.35 9.86
C GLY A 38 -2.64 8.51 10.82
N SER A 39 -3.40 8.23 11.89
CA SER A 39 -3.89 9.24 12.85
C SER A 39 -2.90 9.56 13.98
N SER A 40 -2.11 8.59 14.44
CA SER A 40 -1.25 8.74 15.63
C SER A 40 0.24 8.69 15.34
N GLY A 41 0.64 8.36 14.10
CA GLY A 41 2.04 8.20 13.74
C GLY A 41 2.75 7.04 14.46
N THR A 42 2.04 6.26 15.27
CA THR A 42 2.59 5.15 16.05
C THR A 42 3.00 4.01 15.12
N SER A 43 4.25 3.57 15.22
CA SER A 43 4.74 2.40 14.49
C SER A 43 4.22 1.13 15.15
N ARG A 44 3.64 0.23 14.36
CA ARG A 44 3.19 -1.09 14.80
C ARG A 44 4.16 -2.18 14.36
N SER A 45 4.18 -3.27 15.14
CA SER A 45 5.02 -4.44 14.89
C SER A 45 4.65 -5.12 13.56
N PRO A 46 5.60 -5.79 12.87
CA PRO A 46 5.29 -6.57 11.67
C PRO A 46 4.16 -7.59 11.87
N ARG A 47 4.07 -8.22 13.06
CA ARG A 47 3.02 -9.20 13.39
C ARG A 47 1.61 -8.61 13.37
N ASP A 48 1.48 -7.31 13.65
CA ASP A 48 0.19 -6.60 13.65
C ASP A 48 -0.11 -5.95 12.29
N THR A 49 0.72 -6.24 11.29
CA THR A 49 0.77 -5.54 10.02
C THR A 49 0.52 -6.46 8.83
N VAL A 50 1.17 -7.64 8.82
CA VAL A 50 1.13 -8.61 7.72
C VAL A 50 0.67 -9.96 8.23
N MET A 51 -0.15 -10.67 7.44
CA MET A 51 -0.53 -12.06 7.71
C MET A 51 0.62 -13.00 7.41
N ASP A 52 1.29 -12.78 6.29
CA ASP A 52 2.39 -13.60 5.81
C ASP A 52 3.36 -12.76 4.96
N SER A 53 4.62 -13.17 4.91
CA SER A 53 5.65 -12.54 4.09
C SER A 53 6.64 -13.57 3.57
N TRP A 54 7.03 -13.41 2.30
CA TRP A 54 7.97 -14.30 1.63
C TRP A 54 8.96 -13.50 0.79
N THR A 55 10.05 -14.15 0.42
CA THR A 55 11.12 -13.54 -0.36
C THR A 55 11.53 -14.48 -1.49
N SER A 56 11.66 -13.93 -2.70
CA SER A 56 12.16 -14.66 -3.87
C SER A 56 13.62 -15.11 -3.70
N GLY A 57 14.18 -15.89 -4.61
CA GLY A 57 15.64 -16.11 -4.65
C GLY A 57 16.40 -14.84 -5.02
N HIS A 58 17.72 -14.84 -4.78
CA HIS A 58 18.60 -13.79 -5.30
C HIS A 58 18.82 -13.96 -6.80
N ARG A 59 18.90 -12.86 -7.53
CA ARG A 59 19.30 -12.80 -8.93
C ARG A 59 20.51 -11.88 -9.06
N GLN A 60 21.57 -12.35 -9.69
CA GLN A 60 22.76 -11.55 -9.97
C GLN A 60 22.68 -10.96 -11.38
N ALA A 61 23.04 -9.68 -11.50
CA ALA A 61 23.18 -8.98 -12.77
C ALA A 61 24.61 -9.10 -13.32
N ALA A 62 24.81 -8.75 -14.60
CA ALA A 62 26.11 -8.84 -15.26
C ALA A 62 27.17 -7.90 -14.65
N ASP A 63 26.74 -6.83 -13.97
CA ASP A 63 27.60 -5.91 -13.23
C ASP A 63 28.06 -6.46 -11.86
N GLY A 64 27.66 -7.69 -11.52
CA GLY A 64 28.00 -8.37 -10.27
C GLY A 64 27.09 -8.03 -9.09
N THR A 65 26.14 -7.10 -9.24
CA THR A 65 25.19 -6.73 -8.19
C THR A 65 24.03 -7.71 -8.08
N TYR A 66 23.38 -7.73 -6.91
CA TYR A 66 22.24 -8.60 -6.62
C TYR A 66 20.91 -7.85 -6.63
N SER A 67 19.85 -8.63 -6.85
CA SER A 67 18.46 -8.20 -6.75
C SER A 67 17.61 -9.28 -6.10
N ARG A 68 16.56 -8.87 -5.41
CA ARG A 68 15.58 -9.74 -4.74
C ARG A 68 14.26 -9.01 -4.55
N THR A 69 13.15 -9.73 -4.66
CA THR A 69 11.82 -9.23 -4.32
C THR A 69 11.33 -9.84 -3.02
N ALA A 70 10.92 -9.00 -2.08
CA ALA A 70 10.18 -9.36 -0.87
C ALA A 70 8.70 -9.05 -1.08
N ALA A 71 7.82 -9.93 -0.61
CA ALA A 71 6.37 -9.74 -0.70
C ALA A 71 5.72 -9.95 0.67
N ALA A 72 4.59 -9.28 0.88
CA ALA A 72 3.79 -9.42 2.09
C ALA A 72 2.31 -9.34 1.80
N ARG A 73 1.55 -10.26 2.39
CA ARG A 73 0.09 -10.20 2.44
C ARG A 73 -0.32 -9.41 3.67
N LEU A 74 -1.04 -8.31 3.46
CA LEU A 74 -1.55 -7.48 4.54
C LEU A 74 -2.71 -8.17 5.26
N ILE A 75 -2.90 -7.84 6.55
CA ILE A 75 -4.13 -8.20 7.24
C ILE A 75 -5.35 -7.57 6.57
N PRO A 76 -6.54 -8.21 6.64
CA PRO A 76 -7.77 -7.63 6.12
C PRO A 76 -7.99 -6.20 6.60
N ALA A 77 -8.29 -5.31 5.65
CA ALA A 77 -8.38 -3.89 5.91
C ALA A 77 -9.63 -3.57 6.74
N ARG A 78 -9.45 -2.84 7.85
CA ARG A 78 -10.56 -2.37 8.70
C ARG A 78 -10.72 -0.86 8.54
N PRO A 79 -11.90 -0.27 8.81
CA PRO A 79 -12.12 1.17 8.69
C PRO A 79 -11.05 2.03 9.38
N GLN A 80 -10.56 1.60 10.56
CA GLN A 80 -9.53 2.32 11.32
C GLN A 80 -8.14 2.29 10.68
N HIS A 81 -7.96 1.49 9.62
CA HIS A 81 -6.70 1.37 8.89
C HIS A 81 -6.61 2.39 7.75
N HIS A 82 -7.69 3.11 7.44
CA HIS A 82 -7.68 4.15 6.42
C HIS A 82 -6.59 5.19 6.72
N GLY A 83 -5.76 5.51 5.73
CA GLY A 83 -4.66 6.47 5.87
C GLY A 83 -3.38 5.88 6.48
N ASP A 84 -3.39 4.62 6.91
CA ASP A 84 -2.20 3.95 7.42
C ASP A 84 -1.10 3.87 6.35
N VAL A 85 0.15 3.95 6.81
CA VAL A 85 1.32 3.91 5.94
C VAL A 85 2.05 2.59 6.12
N TYR A 86 2.12 1.80 5.07
CA TYR A 86 2.89 0.58 5.01
C TYR A 86 4.27 0.87 4.43
N SER A 87 5.30 0.30 5.02
CA SER A 87 6.70 0.52 4.63
C SER A 87 7.43 -0.80 4.44
N CYS A 88 8.18 -0.88 3.35
CA CYS A 88 9.30 -1.80 3.19
C CYS A 88 10.56 -1.11 3.73
N VAL A 89 11.21 -1.71 4.73
CA VAL A 89 12.45 -1.23 5.33
C VAL A 89 13.57 -2.20 5.00
N VAL A 90 14.57 -1.72 4.27
CA VAL A 90 15.71 -2.47 3.77
C VAL A 90 16.93 -2.12 4.60
N THR A 91 17.55 -3.15 5.19
CA THR A 91 18.82 -3.05 5.90
C THR A 91 19.87 -3.84 5.13
N HIS A 92 21.04 -3.24 4.92
CA HIS A 92 22.13 -3.81 4.16
C HIS A 92 23.44 -3.19 4.63
N THR A 93 24.56 -3.92 4.54
CA THR A 93 25.87 -3.46 5.05
C THR A 93 26.42 -2.23 4.32
N ALA A 94 26.05 -2.03 3.06
CA ALA A 94 26.40 -0.85 2.27
C ALA A 94 25.56 0.39 2.63
N LEU A 95 24.52 0.25 3.46
CA LEU A 95 23.65 1.34 3.89
C LEU A 95 24.00 1.78 5.31
N ALA A 96 24.44 3.03 5.46
CA ALA A 96 24.67 3.62 6.79
C ALA A 96 23.39 3.72 7.65
N LYS A 97 22.23 3.84 7.00
CA LYS A 97 20.90 3.85 7.64
C LYS A 97 19.93 3.02 6.82
N PRO A 98 18.95 2.34 7.44
CA PRO A 98 17.96 1.56 6.71
C PRO A 98 17.19 2.40 5.69
N MET A 99 17.06 1.88 4.47
CA MET A 99 16.28 2.52 3.42
C MET A 99 14.80 2.18 3.59
N ARG A 100 13.92 3.19 3.50
CA ARG A 100 12.47 3.00 3.66
C ARG A 100 11.73 3.45 2.41
N VAL A 101 10.86 2.60 1.89
CA VAL A 101 9.90 2.94 0.84
C VAL A 101 8.49 2.66 1.36
N SER A 102 7.56 3.60 1.14
CA SER A 102 6.25 3.56 1.77
C SER A 102 5.10 3.70 0.78
N VAL A 103 3.93 3.19 1.14
CA VAL A 103 2.66 3.38 0.45
C VAL A 103 1.55 3.66 1.47
N ARG A 104 0.64 4.56 1.15
CA ARG A 104 -0.53 4.87 1.98
C ARG A 104 -1.71 3.99 1.57
N LEU A 105 -2.37 3.40 2.56
CA LEU A 105 -3.60 2.62 2.38
C LEU A 105 -4.81 3.56 2.28
N LEU A 106 -5.55 3.44 1.20
CA LEU A 106 -6.85 4.08 0.99
C LEU A 106 -7.92 3.00 1.00
N LEU A 107 -8.98 3.22 1.77
CA LEU A 107 -10.12 2.31 1.75
C LEU A 107 -11.13 2.75 0.68
N ALA A 108 -11.54 1.83 -0.17
CA ALA A 108 -12.60 2.11 -1.14
C ALA A 108 -13.90 2.49 -0.40
N GLY A 109 -14.62 3.48 -0.92
CA GLY A 109 -15.91 3.94 -0.36
C GLY A 109 -15.81 4.81 0.90
N THR A 110 -14.61 5.32 1.24
CA THR A 110 -14.44 6.30 2.32
C THR A 110 -14.46 7.77 1.87
N GLU A 111 -14.39 8.00 0.56
CA GLU A 111 -14.69 9.30 -0.03
C GLU A 111 -16.20 9.35 -0.28
N GLY A 112 -16.88 10.29 0.37
CA GLY A 112 -18.30 10.56 0.10
C GLY A 112 -18.48 11.06 -1.34
N PRO A 113 -19.72 11.07 -1.87
CA PRO A 113 -19.96 11.58 -3.22
C PRO A 113 -19.40 13.00 -3.35
N HIS A 114 -18.70 13.26 -4.46
CA HIS A 114 -18.18 14.59 -4.75
C HIS A 114 -19.38 15.54 -4.90
N LEU A 115 -19.22 16.83 -4.57
CA LEU A 115 -20.32 17.79 -4.67
C LEU A 115 -20.93 17.84 -6.09
N GLU A 116 -20.10 17.53 -7.09
CA GLU A 116 -20.50 17.40 -8.49
C GLU A 116 -21.42 16.21 -8.76
N ASP A 117 -21.23 15.07 -8.09
CA ASP A 117 -22.10 13.89 -8.21
C ASP A 117 -23.51 14.20 -7.67
N ILE A 118 -23.55 14.97 -6.57
CA ILE A 118 -24.81 15.44 -5.96
C ILE A 118 -25.54 16.37 -6.94
N THR A 119 -24.82 17.32 -7.54
CA THR A 119 -25.38 18.28 -8.50
C THR A 119 -25.93 17.57 -9.74
N GLY A 120 -25.20 16.58 -10.26
CA GLY A 120 -25.65 15.74 -11.38
C GLY A 120 -26.92 14.94 -11.05
N LEU A 121 -26.99 14.33 -9.86
CA LEU A 121 -28.17 13.58 -9.41
C LEU A 121 -29.42 14.49 -9.32
N PHE A 122 -29.26 15.72 -8.82
CA PHE A 122 -30.36 16.68 -8.77
C PHE A 122 -30.86 17.06 -10.17
N LEU A 123 -29.97 17.36 -11.11
CA LEU A 123 -30.35 17.72 -12.49
C LEU A 123 -31.10 16.59 -13.18
N VAL A 124 -30.64 15.35 -13.04
CA VAL A 124 -31.32 14.17 -13.60
C VAL A 124 -32.71 14.00 -12.98
N ALA A 125 -32.85 14.16 -11.66
CA ALA A 125 -34.14 14.09 -10.99
C ALA A 125 -35.10 15.19 -11.47
N PHE A 126 -34.63 16.43 -11.66
CA PHE A 126 -35.45 17.52 -12.22
C PHE A 126 -35.95 17.21 -13.63
N VAL A 127 -35.09 16.67 -14.51
CA VAL A 127 -35.48 16.30 -15.87
C VAL A 127 -36.51 15.16 -15.85
N LEU A 128 -36.28 14.11 -15.06
CA LEU A 128 -37.23 13.00 -14.93
C LEU A 128 -38.58 13.46 -14.36
N CYS A 129 -38.57 14.24 -13.27
CA CYS A 129 -39.80 14.79 -12.69
C CYS A 129 -40.53 15.75 -13.64
N GLY A 130 -39.78 16.54 -14.42
CA GLY A 130 -40.33 17.42 -15.44
C GLY A 130 -40.99 16.65 -16.58
N LEU A 131 -40.40 15.54 -17.02
CA LEU A 131 -40.94 14.68 -18.08
C LEU A 131 -42.14 13.82 -17.63
N ILE A 132 -42.20 13.46 -16.33
CA ILE A 132 -43.31 12.66 -15.77
C ILE A 132 -44.55 13.53 -15.48
N ARG A 133 -44.40 14.87 -15.40
CA ARG A 133 -45.49 15.82 -15.15
C ARG A 133 -46.10 16.45 -16.42
N TRP A 134 -45.95 15.82 -17.58
CA TRP A 134 -46.58 16.20 -18.86
C TRP A 134 -47.54 15.12 -19.36
#